data_AF-A5FCA8-F1
#
_entry.id   AF-A5FCA8-F1
#
_cell.length_a   1.000
_cell.length_b   1.000
_cell.length_c   1.000
_cell.angle_alpha   90.00
_cell.angle_beta   90.00
_cell.angle_gamma   90.00
#
_symmetry.space_group_name_H-M   'P 1'
#
loop_
_entity.id
_entity.type
_entity.pdbx_description
1 polymer ?
#
loop_
_entity_poly.entity_id
_entity_poly.type
_entity_poly.pdbx_seq_one_letter_code
_entity_poly.pdbx_strand_id
1 'polypeptide(L)'
;MNYIQKIKRLYGLSEKENYGFSEDEILAVEKDLEITFPKKLKEYYLELGKEENLNYAHNRLMKPNGEIEFSEDDVLVIYEENQVVAMWGIKKDDLKLDNPPVYGSYDTIEQSDWEIETQTTDNFFLFMGVYNGTLGGLKYNGNYLGPVDSEIVKFVEENWKSAPEISRDNQKVYTNNFYDVISLSFDQNKNCTAAFIGTSDQNRFDEILDCIDIDWSYLSYDDDEAYDDDDEDEENE
;
A
#
# COMPACT_ATOMS: atom_id res chain seq x y z
N MET A 1 7.12 -16.37 6.79
CA MET A 1 7.54 -15.03 6.37
C MET A 1 6.67 -14.03 7.10
N ASN A 2 7.26 -13.08 7.84
CA ASN A 2 6.49 -12.00 8.47
C ASN A 2 6.13 -10.93 7.41
N TYR A 3 5.31 -9.94 7.79
CA TYR A 3 4.86 -8.87 6.88
C TYR A 3 6.03 -8.02 6.32
N ILE A 4 7.04 -7.67 7.13
CA ILE A 4 8.23 -6.93 6.67
C ILE A 4 8.94 -7.71 5.55
N GLN A 5 9.16 -9.01 5.73
CA GLN A 5 9.78 -9.86 4.72
C GLN A 5 8.91 -10.00 3.46
N LYS A 6 7.58 -10.06 3.60
CA LYS A 6 6.65 -10.04 2.46
C LYS A 6 6.80 -8.74 1.65
N ILE A 7 6.83 -7.59 2.34
CA ILE A 7 6.98 -6.28 1.70
C ILE A 7 8.37 -6.15 1.05
N LYS A 8 9.45 -6.46 1.79
CA LYS A 8 10.82 -6.42 1.23
C LYS A 8 10.94 -7.30 -0.02
N ARG A 9 10.34 -8.49 -0.01
CA ARG A 9 10.30 -9.34 -1.21
C ARG A 9 9.57 -8.69 -2.37
N LEU A 10 8.37 -8.15 -2.13
CA LEU A 10 7.54 -7.56 -3.18
C LEU A 10 8.26 -6.40 -3.88
N TYR A 11 8.90 -5.55 -3.09
CA TYR A 11 9.66 -4.38 -3.55
C TYR A 11 11.10 -4.71 -3.99
N GLY A 12 11.53 -5.97 -3.94
CA GLY A 12 12.90 -6.36 -4.30
C GLY A 12 13.98 -5.81 -3.35
N LEU A 13 13.61 -5.44 -2.12
CA LEU A 13 14.50 -4.89 -1.11
C LEU A 13 15.34 -5.98 -0.43
N SER A 14 16.53 -5.61 0.02
CA SER A 14 17.43 -6.50 0.75
C SER A 14 16.90 -6.82 2.14
N GLU A 15 16.82 -8.11 2.50
CA GLU A 15 16.44 -8.51 3.87
C GLU A 15 17.43 -8.05 4.95
N LYS A 16 18.67 -7.71 4.56
CA LYS A 16 19.74 -7.31 5.48
C LYS A 16 19.83 -5.80 5.72
N GLU A 17 19.26 -5.02 4.82
CA GLU A 17 19.29 -3.57 4.90
C GLU A 17 18.10 -3.07 5.71
N ASN A 18 18.31 -1.91 6.33
CA ASN A 18 17.31 -1.19 7.09
C ASN A 18 16.93 0.06 6.29
N TYR A 19 15.64 0.23 6.05
CA TYR A 19 15.06 1.33 5.27
C TYR A 19 14.16 2.19 6.16
N GLY A 20 14.43 2.26 7.45
CA GLY A 20 13.57 2.91 8.43
C GLY A 20 14.20 4.12 9.12
N PHE A 21 13.39 4.72 9.99
CA PHE A 21 13.82 5.78 10.88
C PHE A 21 14.69 5.24 12.02
N SER A 22 15.46 6.14 12.63
CA SER A 22 16.27 5.80 13.80
C SER A 22 15.40 5.64 15.05
N GLU A 23 15.91 4.91 16.04
CA GLU A 23 15.25 4.80 17.34
C GLU A 23 15.07 6.16 18.01
N ASP A 24 16.02 7.08 17.85
CA ASP A 24 15.94 8.43 18.43
C ASP A 24 14.80 9.26 17.82
N GLU A 25 14.57 9.16 16.51
CA GLU A 25 13.44 9.80 15.83
C GLU A 25 12.10 9.29 16.39
N ILE A 26 11.98 7.98 16.63
CA ILE A 26 10.74 7.39 17.18
C ILE A 26 10.56 7.72 18.67
N LEU A 27 11.64 7.68 19.45
CA LEU A 27 11.60 8.04 20.87
C LEU A 27 11.25 9.51 21.09
N ALA A 28 11.62 10.40 20.16
CA ALA A 28 11.21 11.79 20.19
C ALA A 28 9.68 11.91 20.08
N VAL A 29 9.06 11.22 19.12
CA VAL A 29 7.60 11.21 18.95
C VAL A 29 6.88 10.61 20.17
N GLU A 30 7.36 9.45 20.66
CA GLU A 30 6.81 8.82 21.88
C GLU A 30 6.83 9.77 23.09
N LYS A 31 7.93 10.53 23.24
CA LYS A 31 8.06 11.52 24.31
C LYS A 31 7.15 12.72 24.11
N ASP A 32 7.10 13.27 22.90
CA ASP A 32 6.35 14.49 22.61
C ASP A 32 4.83 14.27 22.73
N LEU A 33 4.35 13.07 22.37
CA LEU A 33 2.95 12.68 22.50
C LEU A 33 2.61 12.01 23.85
N GLU A 34 3.60 11.80 24.72
CA GLU A 34 3.48 11.06 26.00
C GLU A 34 2.85 9.66 25.85
N ILE A 35 3.23 8.92 24.81
CA ILE A 35 2.76 7.56 24.51
C ILE A 35 3.91 6.59 24.32
N THR A 36 3.58 5.30 24.25
CA THR A 36 4.47 4.26 23.73
C THR A 36 3.86 3.75 22.43
N PHE A 37 4.65 3.67 21.36
CA PHE A 37 4.18 3.09 20.11
C PHE A 37 3.93 1.58 20.30
N PRO A 38 2.82 1.07 19.74
CA PRO A 38 2.62 -0.35 19.57
C PRO A 38 3.83 -1.02 18.93
N LYS A 39 4.16 -2.23 19.38
CA LYS A 39 5.35 -2.96 18.92
C LYS A 39 5.42 -3.07 17.39
N LYS A 40 4.30 -3.38 16.73
CA LYS A 40 4.23 -3.50 15.26
C LYS A 40 4.28 -2.17 14.52
N LEU A 41 3.77 -1.10 15.12
CA LEU A 41 3.93 0.24 14.58
C LEU A 41 5.41 0.66 14.60
N LYS A 42 6.06 0.52 15.76
CA LYS A 42 7.47 0.83 15.95
C LYS A 42 8.38 0.00 15.05
N GLU A 43 8.14 -1.30 14.95
CA GLU A 43 8.89 -2.20 14.05
C GLU A 43 8.82 -1.74 12.60
N TYR A 44 7.64 -1.34 12.10
CA TYR A 44 7.50 -0.87 10.73
C TYR A 44 8.27 0.42 10.45
N TYR A 45 8.11 1.44 11.31
CA TYR A 45 8.84 2.69 11.17
C TYR A 45 10.36 2.49 11.17
N LEU A 46 10.86 1.61 12.05
CA LEU A 46 12.28 1.32 12.18
C LEU A 46 12.84 0.46 11.04
N GLU A 47 12.03 -0.36 10.35
CA GLU A 47 12.51 -1.24 9.28
C GLU A 47 12.31 -0.67 7.88
N LEU A 48 11.22 0.07 7.65
CA LEU A 48 10.74 0.43 6.31
C LEU A 48 10.26 1.88 6.16
N GLY A 49 10.17 2.66 7.24
CA GLY A 49 9.49 3.98 7.21
C GLY A 49 10.11 5.05 6.30
N LYS A 50 11.37 4.91 5.89
CA LYS A 50 12.06 5.82 4.96
C LYS A 50 12.04 5.35 3.51
N GLU A 51 11.50 4.17 3.22
CA GLU A 51 11.41 3.68 1.84
C GLU A 51 10.36 4.50 1.07
N GLU A 52 10.84 5.37 0.17
CA GLU A 52 10.01 6.39 -0.49
C GLU A 52 8.95 5.75 -1.40
N ASN A 53 9.35 4.79 -2.23
CA ASN A 53 8.47 4.10 -3.17
C ASN A 53 7.37 3.30 -2.45
N LEU A 54 7.66 2.76 -1.27
CA LEU A 54 6.70 2.01 -0.46
C LEU A 54 5.67 2.92 0.20
N ASN A 55 6.11 4.06 0.74
CA ASN A 55 5.34 4.82 1.72
C ASN A 55 4.78 6.15 1.23
N TYR A 56 5.19 6.61 0.04
CA TYR A 56 4.91 7.98 -0.41
C TYR A 56 4.59 8.06 -1.91
N ALA A 57 4.39 6.92 -2.60
CA ALA A 57 4.06 6.90 -4.03
C ALA A 57 2.58 7.25 -4.33
N HIS A 58 1.68 6.86 -3.43
CA HIS A 58 0.25 7.17 -3.56
C HIS A 58 -0.30 7.66 -2.22
N ASN A 59 -0.60 6.74 -1.30
CA ASN A 59 -0.90 7.09 0.08
C ASN A 59 0.41 7.37 0.85
N ARG A 60 0.31 8.11 1.95
CA ARG A 60 1.46 8.68 2.67
C ARG A 60 1.55 8.21 4.12
N LEU A 61 2.71 7.65 4.50
CA LEU A 61 3.07 7.43 5.90
C LEU A 61 3.37 8.77 6.60
N MET A 62 2.85 8.97 7.82
CA MET A 62 3.17 10.17 8.59
C MET A 62 4.63 10.12 9.07
N LYS A 63 5.44 11.15 8.81
CA LYS A 63 6.85 11.14 9.21
C LYS A 63 7.00 11.46 10.71
N PRO A 64 8.00 10.88 11.40
CA PRO A 64 8.29 11.15 12.81
C PRO A 64 9.04 12.50 13.01
N ASN A 65 8.60 13.54 12.31
CA ASN A 65 9.16 14.89 12.27
C ASN A 65 8.12 15.95 12.68
N GLY A 66 7.09 15.54 13.41
CA GLY A 66 5.96 16.39 13.84
C GLY A 66 4.66 16.18 13.07
N GLU A 67 4.61 15.25 12.10
CA GLU A 67 3.40 14.93 11.34
C GLU A 67 2.50 13.90 12.03
N ILE A 68 3.05 13.09 12.95
CA ILE A 68 2.27 12.12 13.71
C ILE A 68 1.55 12.84 14.86
N GLU A 69 0.23 12.87 14.82
CA GLU A 69 -0.60 13.53 15.82
C GLU A 69 -1.90 12.75 16.12
N PHE A 70 -2.59 13.17 17.18
CA PHE A 70 -3.94 12.67 17.47
C PHE A 70 -4.98 13.51 16.74
N SER A 71 -5.96 12.83 16.13
CA SER A 71 -7.18 13.47 15.67
C SER A 71 -8.04 13.98 16.85
N GLU A 72 -9.09 14.75 16.55
CA GLU A 72 -10.07 15.19 17.53
C GLU A 72 -10.82 14.02 18.22
N ASP A 73 -10.84 12.84 17.60
CA ASP A 73 -11.48 11.62 18.11
C ASP A 73 -10.52 10.69 18.90
N ASP A 74 -9.39 11.20 19.38
CA ASP A 74 -8.36 10.42 20.09
C ASP A 74 -7.85 9.22 19.25
N VAL A 75 -7.64 9.43 17.94
CA VAL A 75 -7.02 8.45 17.05
C VAL A 75 -5.62 8.94 16.66
N LEU A 76 -4.58 8.15 16.95
CA LEU A 76 -3.22 8.44 16.51
C LEU A 76 -3.13 8.21 15.00
N VAL A 77 -3.05 9.28 14.22
CA VAL A 77 -2.98 9.22 12.76
C VAL A 77 -1.58 8.80 12.34
N ILE A 78 -1.51 7.75 11.51
CA ILE A 78 -0.23 7.16 11.05
C ILE A 78 -0.11 7.11 9.53
N TYR A 79 -1.21 7.30 8.80
CA TYR A 79 -1.23 7.27 7.35
C TYR A 79 -2.35 8.18 6.83
N GLU A 80 -2.18 8.76 5.64
CA GLU A 80 -3.22 9.52 4.96
C GLU A 80 -3.21 9.24 3.46
N GLU A 81 -4.31 9.51 2.80
CA GLU A 81 -4.42 9.46 1.34
C GLU A 81 -3.82 10.73 0.72
N ASN A 82 -3.34 10.67 -0.52
CA ASN A 82 -2.61 11.76 -1.19
C ASN A 82 -3.34 13.11 -1.24
N GLN A 83 -4.67 13.10 -1.31
CA GLN A 83 -5.55 14.26 -1.29
C GLN A 83 -6.14 14.54 0.10
N VAL A 84 -5.74 13.77 1.10
CA VAL A 84 -6.16 13.85 2.50
C VAL A 84 -7.69 13.68 2.63
N VAL A 85 -8.31 12.91 1.72
CA VAL A 85 -9.73 12.55 1.83
C VAL A 85 -9.96 11.29 2.67
N ALA A 86 -8.88 10.58 3.01
CA ALA A 86 -8.91 9.48 3.94
C ALA A 86 -7.70 9.53 4.89
N MET A 87 -7.93 9.14 6.14
CA MET A 87 -6.90 9.03 7.18
C MET A 87 -6.99 7.67 7.85
N TRP A 88 -5.84 7.13 8.24
CA TRP A 88 -5.76 5.87 8.98
C TRP A 88 -4.96 6.03 10.26
N GLY A 89 -5.45 5.40 11.32
CA GLY A 89 -4.89 5.58 12.64
C GLY A 89 -5.27 4.50 13.65
N ILE A 90 -4.66 4.57 14.83
CA ILE A 90 -4.90 3.64 15.93
C ILE A 90 -5.59 4.40 17.05
N LYS A 91 -6.73 3.89 17.54
CA LYS A 91 -7.42 4.49 18.68
C LYS A 91 -6.50 4.51 19.90
N LYS A 92 -6.50 5.61 20.63
CA LYS A 92 -5.65 5.82 21.82
C LYS A 92 -5.71 4.68 22.82
N ASP A 93 -6.92 4.16 23.07
CA ASP A 93 -7.13 3.04 24.00
C ASP A 93 -6.50 1.72 23.53
N ASP A 94 -6.26 1.57 22.22
CA ASP A 94 -5.66 0.37 21.61
C ASP A 94 -4.13 0.45 21.52
N LEU A 95 -3.52 1.62 21.79
CA LEU A 95 -2.06 1.78 21.81
C LEU A 95 -1.35 0.85 22.82
N LYS A 96 -2.09 0.33 23.81
CA LYS A 96 -1.61 -0.67 24.78
C LYS A 96 -1.39 -2.07 24.18
N LEU A 97 -1.91 -2.34 22.98
CA LEU A 97 -1.75 -3.62 22.29
C LEU A 97 -0.44 -3.62 21.50
N ASP A 98 0.23 -4.77 21.43
CA ASP A 98 1.46 -4.90 20.63
C ASP A 98 1.19 -4.75 19.12
N ASN A 99 0.00 -5.15 18.67
CA ASN A 99 -0.42 -5.18 17.28
C ASN A 99 -1.91 -4.80 17.15
N PRO A 100 -2.26 -3.52 17.40
CA PRO A 100 -3.65 -3.07 17.45
C PRO A 100 -4.31 -3.05 16.08
N PRO A 101 -5.66 -3.02 16.03
CA PRO A 101 -6.38 -2.70 14.80
C PRO A 101 -6.04 -1.28 14.33
N VAL A 102 -6.14 -1.08 13.01
CA VAL A 102 -6.06 0.24 12.39
C VAL A 102 -7.45 0.61 11.89
N TYR A 103 -7.83 1.87 12.09
CA TYR A 103 -9.10 2.43 11.71
C TYR A 103 -8.92 3.40 10.55
N GLY A 104 -9.88 3.43 9.62
CA GLY A 104 -9.94 4.40 8.53
C GLY A 104 -11.09 5.39 8.74
N SER A 105 -10.86 6.65 8.44
CA SER A 105 -11.88 7.70 8.29
C SER A 105 -11.90 8.13 6.83
N TYR A 106 -13.08 8.15 6.21
CA TYR A 106 -13.29 8.39 4.77
C TYR A 106 -14.12 9.65 4.47
N ASP A 107 -14.17 10.53 5.47
CA ASP A 107 -14.78 11.85 5.53
C ASP A 107 -16.29 11.99 5.16
N THR A 108 -17.07 12.37 6.17
CA THR A 108 -18.23 13.26 5.99
C THR A 108 -18.18 14.35 7.08
N ILE A 109 -18.46 15.59 6.68
CA ILE A 109 -18.19 16.89 7.33
C ILE A 109 -18.77 17.06 8.76
N GLU A 110 -19.52 16.11 9.31
CA GLU A 110 -20.23 16.29 10.59
C GLU A 110 -19.85 15.28 11.69
N GLN A 111 -19.16 14.18 11.36
CA GLN A 111 -18.59 13.21 12.30
C GLN A 111 -17.69 12.23 11.56
N SER A 112 -16.43 12.07 11.98
CA SER A 112 -15.54 11.06 11.41
C SER A 112 -15.92 9.67 11.94
N ASP A 113 -16.64 8.90 11.14
CA ASP A 113 -16.90 7.49 11.44
C ASP A 113 -15.62 6.68 11.18
N TRP A 114 -14.85 6.45 12.25
CA TRP A 114 -13.67 5.60 12.24
C TRP A 114 -14.07 4.12 12.21
N GLU A 115 -13.95 3.49 11.04
CA GLU A 115 -14.24 2.08 10.82
C GLU A 115 -12.98 1.23 10.86
N ILE A 116 -13.08 -0.06 11.21
CA ILE A 116 -11.90 -0.93 11.21
C ILE A 116 -11.44 -1.17 9.77
N GLU A 117 -10.23 -0.70 9.48
CA GLU A 117 -9.53 -0.93 8.24
C GLU A 117 -8.93 -2.34 8.23
N THR A 118 -8.11 -2.64 9.24
CA THR A 118 -7.52 -3.96 9.42
C THR A 118 -7.55 -4.34 10.89
N GLN A 119 -7.66 -5.64 11.15
CA GLN A 119 -7.69 -6.17 12.51
C GLN A 119 -6.35 -6.01 13.25
N THR A 120 -5.26 -5.79 12.51
CA THR A 120 -3.91 -5.66 13.03
C THR A 120 -3.07 -4.67 12.22
N THR A 121 -2.10 -4.05 12.88
CA THR A 121 -1.17 -3.05 12.32
C THR A 121 -0.24 -3.68 11.27
N ASP A 122 0.20 -4.93 11.47
CA ASP A 122 1.01 -5.62 10.46
C ASP A 122 0.25 -5.92 9.17
N ASN A 123 -1.04 -6.27 9.27
CA ASN A 123 -1.91 -6.41 8.10
C ASN A 123 -2.15 -5.06 7.42
N PHE A 124 -2.29 -3.97 8.19
CA PHE A 124 -2.42 -2.63 7.62
C PHE A 124 -1.22 -2.27 6.74
N PHE A 125 -0.01 -2.43 7.25
CA PHE A 125 1.19 -2.10 6.49
C PHE A 125 1.44 -3.04 5.30
N LEU A 126 1.06 -4.31 5.43
CA LEU A 126 1.10 -5.23 4.29
C LEU A 126 0.09 -4.80 3.21
N PHE A 127 -1.11 -4.39 3.61
CA PHE A 127 -2.13 -3.86 2.72
C PHE A 127 -1.66 -2.58 2.02
N MET A 128 -1.15 -1.59 2.76
CA MET A 128 -0.62 -0.35 2.19
C MET A 128 0.57 -0.60 1.27
N GLY A 129 1.43 -1.58 1.60
CA GLY A 129 2.51 -1.98 0.70
C GLY A 129 2.02 -2.53 -0.63
N VAL A 130 0.89 -3.24 -0.67
CA VAL A 130 0.25 -3.65 -1.93
C VAL A 130 -0.42 -2.45 -2.60
N TYR A 131 -1.17 -1.64 -1.86
CA TYR A 131 -1.97 -0.56 -2.42
C TYR A 131 -1.11 0.54 -3.06
N ASN A 132 -0.13 1.06 -2.33
CA ASN A 132 0.86 1.98 -2.91
C ASN A 132 1.67 1.31 -4.01
N GLY A 133 1.99 0.03 -3.84
CA GLY A 133 2.80 -0.72 -4.79
C GLY A 133 2.16 -0.79 -6.17
N THR A 134 0.87 -1.12 -6.24
CA THR A 134 0.14 -1.22 -7.52
C THR A 134 -0.31 0.14 -8.08
N LEU A 135 -0.01 1.24 -7.38
CA LEU A 135 -0.31 2.62 -7.78
C LEU A 135 0.97 3.47 -7.80
N GLY A 136 2.00 2.98 -8.49
CA GLY A 136 3.26 3.71 -8.70
C GLY A 136 4.40 3.36 -7.76
N GLY A 137 4.16 2.64 -6.67
CA GLY A 137 5.22 2.26 -5.71
C GLY A 137 6.10 1.10 -6.17
N LEU A 138 5.57 0.16 -6.96
CA LEU A 138 6.35 -0.93 -7.53
C LEU A 138 6.89 -0.55 -8.90
N LYS A 139 8.15 -0.96 -9.13
CA LYS A 139 8.86 -0.67 -10.39
C LYS A 139 8.04 -1.05 -11.62
N TYR A 140 7.40 -2.21 -11.58
CA TYR A 140 6.46 -2.63 -12.61
C TYR A 140 5.08 -2.70 -12.00
N ASN A 141 4.19 -1.83 -12.46
CA ASN A 141 2.81 -1.77 -11.97
C ASN A 141 1.85 -1.39 -13.10
N GLY A 142 0.60 -1.75 -12.95
CA GLY A 142 -0.43 -1.50 -13.95
C GLY A 142 -1.81 -1.51 -13.34
N ASN A 143 -2.73 -0.78 -13.95
CA ASN A 143 -4.11 -0.76 -13.51
C ASN A 143 -5.10 -0.69 -14.67
N TYR A 144 -6.29 -1.21 -14.40
CA TYR A 144 -7.43 -1.12 -15.29
C TYR A 144 -8.65 -0.68 -14.49
N LEU A 145 -9.31 0.37 -14.96
CA LEU A 145 -10.49 0.96 -14.32
C LEU A 145 -11.73 0.69 -15.18
N GLY A 146 -12.29 -0.50 -15.01
CA GLY A 146 -13.48 -0.91 -15.75
C GLY A 146 -13.93 -2.33 -15.40
N PRO A 147 -15.06 -2.79 -15.97
CA PRO A 147 -15.55 -4.15 -15.77
C PRO A 147 -14.50 -5.18 -16.21
N VAL A 148 -14.14 -6.10 -15.32
CA VAL A 148 -13.23 -7.23 -15.60
C VAL A 148 -14.07 -8.48 -15.83
N ASP A 149 -13.73 -9.25 -16.88
CA ASP A 149 -14.45 -10.49 -17.19
C ASP A 149 -14.37 -11.48 -16.02
N SER A 150 -15.49 -12.10 -15.70
CA SER A 150 -15.58 -13.16 -14.68
C SER A 150 -14.66 -14.36 -14.96
N GLU A 151 -14.32 -14.65 -16.22
CA GLU A 151 -13.36 -15.70 -16.57
C GLU A 151 -11.94 -15.32 -16.15
N ILE A 152 -11.57 -14.05 -16.30
CA ILE A 152 -10.28 -13.52 -15.83
C ILE A 152 -10.22 -13.54 -14.31
N VAL A 153 -11.29 -13.12 -13.63
CA VAL A 153 -11.37 -13.18 -12.16
C VAL A 153 -11.16 -14.61 -11.67
N LYS A 154 -11.83 -15.60 -12.26
CA LYS A 154 -11.65 -17.02 -11.91
C LYS A 154 -10.23 -17.49 -12.20
N PHE A 155 -9.66 -17.09 -13.33
CA PHE A 155 -8.29 -17.42 -13.67
C PHE A 155 -7.31 -16.89 -12.61
N VAL A 156 -7.48 -15.65 -12.13
CA VAL A 156 -6.66 -15.10 -11.03
C VAL A 156 -6.84 -15.92 -9.76
N GLU A 157 -8.08 -16.27 -9.39
CA GLU A 157 -8.39 -17.08 -8.20
C GLU A 157 -7.78 -18.48 -8.22
N GLU A 158 -7.65 -19.08 -9.41
CA GLU A 158 -7.08 -20.42 -9.60
C GLU A 158 -5.55 -20.43 -9.64
N ASN A 159 -4.93 -19.34 -10.11
CA ASN A 159 -3.49 -19.29 -10.38
C ASN A 159 -2.68 -18.49 -9.34
N TRP A 160 -3.30 -17.56 -8.61
CA TRP A 160 -2.67 -16.83 -7.51
C TRP A 160 -3.28 -17.19 -6.16
N LYS A 161 -2.47 -17.10 -5.10
CA LYS A 161 -2.94 -17.38 -3.75
C LYS A 161 -3.61 -16.16 -3.15
N SER A 162 -4.86 -16.30 -2.74
CA SER A 162 -5.56 -15.27 -1.97
C SER A 162 -4.79 -14.92 -0.68
N ALA A 163 -4.73 -13.61 -0.39
CA ALA A 163 -4.22 -13.04 0.86
C ALA A 163 -5.41 -12.48 1.67
N PRO A 164 -6.20 -13.36 2.33
CA PRO A 164 -7.43 -12.96 3.02
C PRO A 164 -7.19 -11.99 4.17
N GLU A 165 -5.98 -11.98 4.74
CA GLU A 165 -5.61 -11.08 5.84
C GLU A 165 -5.60 -9.58 5.46
N ILE A 166 -5.49 -9.29 4.16
CA ILE A 166 -5.47 -7.94 3.58
C ILE A 166 -6.53 -7.79 2.48
N SER A 167 -7.56 -8.65 2.51
CA SER A 167 -8.69 -8.61 1.58
C SER A 167 -9.98 -8.22 2.31
N ARG A 168 -10.84 -7.46 1.61
CA ARG A 168 -12.20 -7.05 2.04
C ARG A 168 -13.23 -7.42 1.00
N ASP A 169 -14.51 -7.17 1.26
CA ASP A 169 -15.58 -7.52 0.34
C ASP A 169 -15.52 -6.77 -0.99
N ASN A 170 -15.11 -5.50 -0.96
CA ASN A 170 -14.92 -4.65 -2.13
C ASN A 170 -13.51 -4.69 -2.74
N GLN A 171 -12.56 -5.43 -2.14
CA GLN A 171 -11.19 -5.53 -2.64
C GLN A 171 -10.54 -6.85 -2.24
N LYS A 172 -10.13 -7.68 -3.21
CA LYS A 172 -9.48 -8.97 -2.97
C LYS A 172 -8.05 -8.94 -3.47
N VAL A 173 -7.11 -9.35 -2.62
CA VAL A 173 -5.68 -9.40 -2.96
C VAL A 173 -5.26 -10.85 -3.19
N TYR A 174 -4.54 -11.09 -4.27
CA TYR A 174 -3.95 -12.35 -4.67
C TYR A 174 -2.45 -12.16 -4.91
N THR A 175 -1.66 -13.18 -4.59
CA THR A 175 -0.20 -13.07 -4.63
C THR A 175 0.44 -14.38 -5.09
N ASN A 176 1.63 -14.27 -5.67
CA ASN A 176 2.54 -15.39 -5.84
C ASN A 176 3.64 -15.34 -4.77
N ASN A 177 3.27 -15.58 -3.51
CA ASN A 177 4.19 -15.51 -2.37
C ASN A 177 4.90 -14.15 -2.24
N PHE A 178 4.17 -13.08 -2.60
CA PHE A 178 4.64 -11.69 -2.62
C PHE A 178 5.87 -11.45 -3.50
N TYR A 179 6.08 -12.25 -4.55
CA TYR A 179 6.96 -11.84 -5.66
C TYR A 179 6.21 -10.94 -6.66
N ASP A 180 4.90 -11.14 -6.76
CA ASP A 180 3.97 -10.36 -7.55
C ASP A 180 2.60 -10.38 -6.85
N VAL A 181 1.81 -9.36 -7.12
CA VAL A 181 0.48 -9.15 -6.52
C VAL A 181 -0.54 -8.70 -7.57
N ILE A 182 -1.78 -9.11 -7.34
CA ILE A 182 -2.97 -8.70 -8.09
C ILE A 182 -4.02 -8.28 -7.07
N SER A 183 -4.52 -7.05 -7.16
CA SER A 183 -5.65 -6.55 -6.38
C SER A 183 -6.85 -6.34 -7.31
N LEU A 184 -7.98 -6.94 -6.97
CA LEU A 184 -9.22 -6.84 -7.73
C LEU A 184 -10.26 -6.08 -6.90
N SER A 185 -10.86 -5.04 -7.47
CA SER A 185 -11.94 -4.27 -6.81
C SER A 185 -13.30 -4.80 -7.25
N PHE A 186 -14.26 -4.77 -6.32
CA PHE A 186 -15.61 -5.28 -6.53
C PHE A 186 -16.68 -4.26 -6.10
N ASP A 187 -17.76 -4.18 -6.88
CA ASP A 187 -18.95 -3.43 -6.51
C ASP A 187 -19.83 -4.18 -5.49
N GLN A 188 -20.92 -3.55 -5.05
CA GLN A 188 -21.88 -4.16 -4.11
C GLN A 188 -22.58 -5.41 -4.66
N ASN A 189 -22.60 -5.59 -5.98
CA ASN A 189 -23.18 -6.75 -6.66
C ASN A 189 -22.13 -7.85 -6.92
N LYS A 190 -20.89 -7.68 -6.43
CA LYS A 190 -19.73 -8.58 -6.62
C LYS A 190 -19.25 -8.66 -8.08
N ASN A 191 -19.53 -7.65 -8.90
CA ASN A 191 -18.89 -7.52 -10.19
C ASN A 191 -17.49 -6.94 -9.97
N CYS A 192 -16.49 -7.47 -10.66
CA CYS A 192 -15.14 -6.91 -10.61
C CYS A 192 -15.09 -5.65 -11.49
N THR A 193 -14.67 -4.52 -10.90
CA THR A 193 -14.73 -3.18 -11.51
C THR A 193 -13.37 -2.53 -11.70
N ALA A 194 -12.30 -3.15 -11.22
CA ALA A 194 -10.94 -2.73 -11.50
C ALA A 194 -9.96 -3.86 -11.19
N ALA A 195 -8.81 -3.84 -11.87
CA ALA A 195 -7.67 -4.70 -11.59
C ALA A 195 -6.41 -3.85 -11.42
N PHE A 196 -5.58 -4.21 -10.45
CA PHE A 196 -4.31 -3.57 -10.17
C PHE A 196 -3.25 -4.65 -10.02
N ILE A 197 -2.11 -4.49 -10.66
CA ILE A 197 -1.02 -5.47 -10.68
C ILE A 197 0.30 -4.80 -10.32
N GLY A 198 1.21 -5.56 -9.73
CA GLY A 198 2.54 -5.02 -9.44
C GLY A 198 3.58 -6.05 -9.02
N THR A 199 4.83 -5.75 -9.36
CA THR A 199 6.02 -6.53 -8.99
C THR A 199 7.29 -5.68 -9.15
N SER A 200 8.39 -6.15 -8.57
CA SER A 200 9.74 -5.62 -8.79
C SER A 200 10.50 -6.32 -9.91
N ASP A 201 9.95 -7.39 -10.51
CA ASP A 201 10.60 -8.22 -11.53
C ASP A 201 9.88 -8.11 -12.89
N GLN A 202 10.62 -7.71 -13.92
CA GLN A 202 10.07 -7.47 -15.25
C GLN A 202 9.44 -8.72 -15.87
N ASN A 203 10.10 -9.88 -15.77
CA ASN A 203 9.60 -11.10 -16.40
C ASN A 203 8.28 -11.54 -15.77
N ARG A 204 8.13 -11.33 -14.45
CA ARG A 204 6.87 -11.61 -13.76
C ARG A 204 5.77 -10.67 -14.20
N PHE A 205 6.10 -9.41 -14.44
CA PHE A 205 5.14 -8.43 -14.94
C PHE A 205 4.66 -8.84 -16.33
N ASP A 206 5.58 -9.14 -17.24
CA ASP A 206 5.27 -9.59 -18.59
C ASP A 206 4.44 -10.90 -18.57
N GLU A 207 4.77 -11.85 -17.70
CA GLU A 207 3.97 -13.08 -17.51
C GLU A 207 2.53 -12.79 -17.06
N ILE A 208 2.32 -11.75 -16.22
CA ILE A 208 0.98 -11.33 -15.82
C ILE A 208 0.23 -10.74 -17.02
N LEU A 209 0.87 -9.85 -17.78
CA LEU A 209 0.27 -9.21 -18.96
C LEU A 209 -0.10 -10.24 -20.04
N ASP A 210 0.74 -11.26 -20.26
CA ASP A 210 0.49 -12.34 -21.20
C ASP A 210 -0.70 -13.23 -20.80
N CYS A 211 -0.95 -13.37 -19.48
CA CYS A 211 -2.02 -14.24 -18.96
C CYS A 211 -3.33 -13.50 -18.68
N ILE A 212 -3.29 -12.18 -18.48
CA ILE A 212 -4.44 -11.34 -18.13
C ILE A 212 -4.69 -10.38 -19.29
N ASP A 213 -5.52 -10.86 -20.23
CA ASP A 213 -5.92 -10.11 -21.43
C ASP A 213 -6.99 -9.06 -21.09
N ILE A 214 -6.54 -7.88 -20.69
CA ILE A 214 -7.35 -6.69 -20.39
C ILE A 214 -6.73 -5.49 -21.11
N ASP A 215 -7.58 -4.56 -21.57
CA ASP A 215 -7.16 -3.26 -22.10
C ASP A 215 -6.71 -2.34 -20.94
N TRP A 216 -5.47 -2.53 -20.47
CA TRP A 216 -4.91 -1.83 -19.33
C TRP A 216 -5.05 -0.31 -19.47
N SER A 217 -5.56 0.35 -18.42
CA SER A 217 -5.73 1.81 -18.41
C SER A 217 -4.40 2.55 -18.21
N TYR A 218 -3.44 1.88 -17.58
CA TYR A 218 -2.07 2.37 -17.38
C TYR A 218 -1.14 1.18 -17.14
N LEU A 219 0.06 1.27 -17.69
CA LEU A 219 1.20 0.42 -17.39
C LEU A 219 2.41 1.30 -17.07
N SER A 220 3.26 0.88 -16.13
CA SER A 220 4.49 1.61 -15.81
C SER A 220 5.47 1.74 -16.98
N TYR A 221 5.28 0.98 -18.06
CA TYR A 221 6.03 1.15 -19.30
C TYR A 221 5.66 2.45 -20.04
N ASP A 222 4.44 2.97 -19.83
CA ASP A 222 3.99 4.23 -20.43
C ASP A 222 4.83 5.42 -19.93
N ASP A 223 5.39 5.32 -18.71
CA ASP A 223 6.26 6.35 -18.15
C ASP A 223 7.66 6.36 -18.79
N ASP A 224 8.17 5.20 -19.22
CA ASP A 224 9.49 5.08 -19.87
C ASP A 224 9.43 5.63 -21.31
N GLU A 225 8.32 5.45 -22.03
CA GLU A 225 8.13 5.98 -23.39
C GLU A 225 8.03 7.52 -23.43
N ALA A 226 7.61 8.16 -22.34
CA ALA A 226 7.46 9.61 -22.27
C ALA A 226 8.80 10.38 -22.20
N TYR A 227 9.91 9.74 -21.84
CA TYR A 227 11.22 10.38 -21.75
C TYR A 227 12.04 10.33 -23.06
N ASP A 228 11.68 9.46 -24.00
CA ASP A 228 12.41 9.31 -25.27
C ASP A 228 11.98 10.36 -26.34
N ASP A 229 10.82 11.03 -26.17
CA ASP A 229 10.30 12.01 -27.13
C ASP A 229 10.80 13.46 -26.89
N ASP A 230 11.44 13.76 -25.74
CA ASP A 230 11.91 15.12 -25.39
C ASP A 230 13.36 15.43 -25.85
N ASP A 231 14.11 14.43 -26.36
CA ASP A 231 15.52 14.59 -26.76
C ASP A 231 15.73 14.84 -28.28
N GLU A 232 14.68 14.91 -29.11
CA GLU A 232 14.82 15.11 -30.58
C GLU A 232 14.74 16.58 -31.08
N ASP A 233 14.58 17.59 -30.21
CA ASP A 233 14.35 18.99 -30.64
C ASP A 233 15.47 20.02 -30.28
N GLU A 234 16.68 19.59 -29.90
CA GLU A 234 17.84 20.49 -29.68
C GLU A 234 19.08 20.16 -30.55
N GLU A 235 18.95 19.87 -31.84
CA GLU A 235 20.08 20.00 -32.77
C GLU A 235 19.65 20.62 -34.11
N ASN A 236 19.44 21.93 -34.14
CA ASN A 236 19.54 22.74 -35.37
C ASN A 236 19.92 24.20 -35.04
N GLU A 237 21.21 24.45 -34.80
CA GLU A 237 21.86 25.76 -35.02
C GLU A 237 23.08 25.64 -35.94
#